data_AF-A0A2S9FFF6-F1
#
_entry.id   AF-A0A2S9FFF6-F1
#
_cell.length_a   1.000
_cell.length_b   1.000
_cell.length_c   1.000
_cell.angle_alpha   90.00
_cell.angle_beta   90.00
_cell.angle_gamma   90.00
#
_symmetry.space_group_name_H-M   'P 1'
#
loop_
_entity.id
_entity.type
_entity.pdbx_description
1 polymer ?
#
loop_
_entity_poly.entity_id
_entity_poly.type
_entity_poly.pdbx_seq_one_letter_code
_entity_poly.pdbx_strand_id
1 'polypeptide(L)'
;ADCVVAGYRLHKSGDDAVGSLLLGLYDGDGSLASVGVIGAFPMARRRELFRELQPLVTSFDEHPWNWAAHVDPDVVRRYGGGSRWNAGKDLSFVPLRPDRVVEVRYDHMEGQRFRHTAQFNRWRPDREPRSCTYDQLDRPVTFSLDDIVPGLCP
;
A
#
# COMPACT_ATOMS: atom_id res chain seq x y z
N ALA A 1 -2.95 -1.62 11.62
CA ALA A 1 -3.75 -2.23 10.54
C ALA A 1 -2.98 -3.40 9.95
N ASP A 2 -3.67 -4.48 9.63
CA ASP A 2 -3.17 -5.62 8.87
C ASP A 2 -3.45 -5.40 7.37
N CYS A 3 -2.41 -5.41 6.55
CA CYS A 3 -2.47 -5.15 5.11
C CYS A 3 -1.87 -6.29 4.30
N VAL A 4 -2.39 -6.51 3.10
CA VAL A 4 -1.80 -7.46 2.15
C VAL A 4 -0.65 -6.80 1.40
N VAL A 5 0.44 -7.53 1.20
CA VAL A 5 1.56 -7.10 0.34
C VAL A 5 1.35 -7.66 -1.05
N ALA A 6 1.01 -6.80 -2.00
CA ALA A 6 0.76 -7.18 -3.40
C ALA A 6 1.93 -6.82 -4.34
N GLY A 7 3.00 -6.22 -3.82
CA GLY A 7 4.12 -5.87 -4.67
C GLY A 7 5.26 -5.22 -3.92
N TYR A 8 6.38 -5.07 -4.60
CA TYR A 8 7.46 -4.22 -4.14
C TYR A 8 8.12 -3.45 -5.27
N ARG A 9 8.75 -2.32 -4.93
CA ARG A 9 9.67 -1.61 -5.83
C ARG A 9 11.10 -1.91 -5.45
N LEU A 10 11.98 -1.96 -6.44
CA LEU A 10 13.42 -2.08 -6.20
C LEU A 10 13.97 -0.80 -5.57
N HIS A 11 15.00 -0.97 -4.74
CA HIS A 11 15.71 0.16 -4.16
C HIS A 11 16.64 0.78 -5.21
N LYS A 12 16.80 2.10 -5.20
CA LYS A 12 17.64 2.82 -6.18
C LYS A 12 19.12 2.40 -6.22
N SER A 13 19.59 1.64 -5.22
CA SER A 13 20.99 1.21 -5.12
C SER A 13 21.28 -0.12 -5.83
N GLY A 14 20.27 -0.86 -6.26
CA GLY A 14 20.45 -2.18 -6.85
C GLY A 14 19.16 -2.97 -7.02
N ASP A 15 19.22 -4.01 -7.84
CA ASP A 15 18.14 -4.94 -8.13
C ASP A 15 18.00 -6.07 -7.09
N ASP A 16 18.86 -6.09 -6.07
CA ASP A 16 18.93 -7.08 -4.99
C ASP A 16 18.27 -6.61 -3.67
N ALA A 17 17.57 -5.48 -3.69
CA ALA A 17 17.06 -4.83 -2.49
C ALA A 17 15.66 -4.24 -2.68
N VAL A 18 14.79 -4.44 -1.68
CA VAL A 18 13.46 -3.81 -1.65
C VAL A 18 13.55 -2.33 -1.29
N GLY A 19 13.03 -1.49 -2.18
CA GLY A 19 12.86 -0.04 -1.99
C GLY A 19 11.61 0.27 -1.17
N SER A 20 10.48 -0.31 -1.55
CA SER A 20 9.22 -0.16 -0.82
C SER A 20 8.31 -1.36 -1.02
N LEU A 21 7.56 -1.72 0.01
CA LEU A 21 6.43 -2.67 -0.09
C LEU A 21 5.16 -1.90 -0.45
N LEU A 22 4.34 -2.46 -1.33
CA LEU A 22 3.06 -1.92 -1.74
C LEU A 22 1.94 -2.63 -0.97
N LEU A 23 1.06 -1.86 -0.34
CA LEU A 23 0.04 -2.36 0.56
C LEU A 23 -1.35 -2.29 -0.07
N GLY A 24 -2.16 -3.30 0.21
CA GLY A 24 -3.57 -3.34 -0.16
C GLY A 24 -4.50 -3.81 0.96
N LEU A 25 -5.76 -3.41 0.84
CA LEU A 25 -6.89 -3.90 1.63
C LEU A 25 -8.00 -4.36 0.69
N TYR A 26 -8.68 -5.44 1.06
CA TYR A 26 -9.87 -5.89 0.37
C TYR A 26 -11.06 -4.99 0.71
N ASP A 27 -11.87 -4.66 -0.29
CA ASP A 27 -13.14 -4.01 -0.11
C ASP A 27 -14.30 -5.03 -0.03
N GLY A 28 -15.53 -4.52 0.02
CA GLY A 28 -16.73 -5.35 0.12
C GLY A 28 -17.07 -6.12 -1.15
N ASP A 29 -16.49 -5.78 -2.30
CA ASP A 29 -16.69 -6.52 -3.56
C ASP A 29 -15.59 -7.57 -3.81
N GLY A 30 -14.56 -7.58 -2.96
CA GLY A 30 -13.44 -8.51 -3.03
C GLY A 30 -12.27 -8.01 -3.88
N SER A 31 -12.32 -6.75 -4.34
CA SER A 31 -11.20 -6.10 -5.01
C SER A 31 -10.13 -5.66 -4.00
N LEU A 32 -8.87 -5.80 -4.39
CA LEU A 32 -7.74 -5.38 -3.56
C LEU A 32 -7.37 -3.93 -3.90
N ALA A 33 -7.76 -2.99 -3.06
CA ALA A 33 -7.45 -1.57 -3.23
C ALA A 33 -6.04 -1.23 -2.73
N SER A 34 -5.29 -0.40 -3.47
CA SER A 34 -3.97 0.07 -3.03
C SER A 34 -4.08 1.18 -1.97
N VAL A 35 -3.66 0.88 -0.74
CA VAL A 35 -3.86 1.78 0.41
C VAL A 35 -2.61 2.56 0.81
N GLY A 36 -1.42 2.16 0.34
CA GLY A 36 -0.19 2.85 0.71
C GLY A 36 1.06 2.03 0.48
N VAL A 37 2.15 2.45 1.09
CA VAL A 37 3.46 1.80 0.97
C VAL A 37 4.20 1.78 2.31
N ILE A 38 5.20 0.91 2.42
CA ILE A 38 6.23 0.94 3.47
C ILE A 38 7.59 1.15 2.81
N GLY A 39 8.31 2.21 3.18
CA GLY A 39 9.60 2.54 2.57
C GLY A 39 10.78 2.65 3.55
N ALA A 40 10.52 2.67 4.86
CA ALA A 40 11.53 2.92 5.88
C ALA A 40 12.15 1.60 6.38
N PHE A 41 13.14 1.10 5.66
CA PHE A 41 13.90 -0.11 6.03
C PHE A 41 15.42 0.16 6.08
N PRO A 42 16.14 -0.38 7.08
CA PRO A 42 17.60 -0.48 7.02
C PRO A 42 18.04 -1.33 5.83
N MET A 43 19.22 -1.03 5.25
CA MET A 43 19.68 -1.70 4.02
C MET A 43 19.78 -3.22 4.15
N ALA A 44 20.24 -3.74 5.30
CA ALA A 44 20.27 -5.18 5.56
C ALA A 44 18.86 -5.81 5.41
N ARG A 45 17.85 -5.18 6.03
CA ARG A 45 16.47 -5.66 5.95
C ARG A 45 15.90 -5.60 4.54
N ARG A 46 16.30 -4.61 3.72
CA ARG A 46 15.88 -4.52 2.30
C ARG A 46 16.32 -5.73 1.49
N ARG A 47 17.54 -6.23 1.72
CA ARG A 47 18.07 -7.42 1.04
C ARG A 47 17.46 -8.72 1.58
N GLU A 48 17.18 -8.78 2.88
CA GLU A 48 16.43 -9.90 3.47
C GLU A 48 15.03 -10.00 2.87
N LEU A 49 14.29 -8.88 2.85
CA LEU A 49 12.96 -8.81 2.26
C LEU A 49 12.97 -9.20 0.78
N PHE A 50 13.98 -8.77 0.02
CA PHE A 50 14.11 -9.16 -1.38
C PHE A 50 14.13 -10.69 -1.53
N ARG A 51 14.95 -11.39 -0.74
CA ARG A 51 15.04 -12.86 -0.76
C ARG A 51 13.77 -13.53 -0.24
N GLU A 52 13.20 -13.03 0.85
CA GLU A 52 11.96 -13.55 1.47
C GLU A 52 10.76 -13.53 0.51
N LEU A 53 10.71 -12.55 -0.40
CA LEU A 53 9.57 -12.32 -1.28
C LEU A 53 9.67 -13.01 -2.64
N GLN A 54 10.85 -13.51 -3.04
CA GLN A 54 11.01 -14.19 -4.34
C GLN A 54 10.01 -15.34 -4.58
N PRO A 55 9.70 -16.21 -3.59
CA PRO A 55 8.71 -17.28 -3.80
C PRO A 55 7.27 -16.80 -4.05
N LEU A 56 7.00 -15.51 -3.82
CA LEU A 56 5.69 -14.89 -4.03
C LEU A 56 5.63 -14.08 -5.34
N VAL A 57 6.74 -13.90 -6.05
CA VAL A 57 6.74 -13.17 -7.33
C VAL A 57 5.85 -13.90 -8.33
N THR A 58 5.03 -13.14 -9.04
CA THR A 58 4.08 -13.66 -10.03
C THR A 58 4.10 -12.82 -11.31
N SER A 59 3.31 -13.16 -12.33
CA SER A 59 3.06 -12.29 -13.49
C SER A 59 1.88 -11.34 -13.20
N PHE A 60 1.69 -10.34 -14.05
CA PHE A 60 0.54 -9.45 -13.94
C PHE A 60 -0.79 -10.11 -14.32
N ASP A 61 -0.79 -11.14 -15.17
CA ASP A 61 -2.02 -11.76 -15.71
C ASP A 61 -3.00 -12.20 -14.62
N GLU A 62 -2.48 -12.73 -13.52
CA GLU A 62 -3.25 -13.23 -12.37
C GLU A 62 -3.24 -12.26 -11.17
N HIS A 63 -2.63 -11.09 -11.34
CA HIS A 63 -2.42 -10.13 -10.26
C HIS A 63 -3.66 -9.23 -10.07
N PRO A 64 -4.12 -8.97 -8.84
CA PRO A 64 -5.28 -8.09 -8.61
C PRO A 64 -5.07 -6.64 -9.09
N TRP A 65 -3.81 -6.24 -9.30
CA TRP A 65 -3.45 -4.96 -9.90
C TRP A 65 -3.01 -5.07 -11.36
N ASN A 66 -3.47 -6.09 -12.09
CA ASN A 66 -3.27 -6.22 -13.55
C ASN A 66 -3.79 -5.00 -14.33
N TRP A 67 -4.70 -4.20 -13.74
CA TRP A 67 -5.06 -2.90 -14.33
C TRP A 67 -3.85 -1.99 -14.53
N ALA A 68 -2.77 -2.13 -13.75
CA ALA A 68 -1.51 -1.41 -13.97
C ALA A 68 -0.76 -1.86 -15.23
N ALA A 69 -1.03 -3.06 -15.76
CA ALA A 69 -0.47 -3.58 -17.00
C ALA A 69 -1.32 -3.26 -18.24
N HIS A 70 -2.60 -2.93 -18.07
CA HIS A 70 -3.52 -2.54 -19.17
C HIS A 70 -3.57 -1.04 -19.46
N VAL A 71 -2.78 -0.24 -18.76
CA VAL A 71 -2.59 1.15 -19.14
C VAL A 71 -1.46 1.20 -20.17
N ASP A 72 -1.79 1.60 -21.41
CA ASP A 72 -0.81 1.92 -22.45
C ASP A 72 0.35 2.70 -21.81
N PRO A 73 1.63 2.34 -22.04
CA PRO A 73 2.77 3.05 -21.45
C PRO A 73 2.69 4.57 -21.65
N ASP A 74 2.12 5.03 -22.76
CA ASP A 74 1.85 6.44 -23.04
C ASP A 74 0.65 6.99 -22.26
N VAL A 75 -0.35 6.18 -21.93
CA VAL A 75 -1.48 6.54 -21.05
C VAL A 75 -1.08 6.48 -19.56
N VAL A 76 -0.16 5.62 -19.13
CA VAL A 76 0.49 5.71 -17.80
C VAL A 76 1.25 7.03 -17.70
N ARG A 77 1.96 7.39 -18.77
CA ARG A 77 2.72 8.63 -18.88
C ARG A 77 1.84 9.87 -19.00
N ARG A 78 0.64 9.76 -19.59
CA ARG A 78 -0.30 10.87 -19.86
C ARG A 78 -1.41 11.02 -18.81
N TYR A 79 -1.79 9.94 -18.11
CA TYR A 79 -2.89 9.90 -17.14
C TYR A 79 -2.60 9.07 -15.88
N GLY A 80 -1.70 8.08 -15.92
CA GLY A 80 -1.37 7.21 -14.78
C GLY A 80 -0.25 7.69 -13.86
N GLY A 81 0.36 8.85 -14.11
CA GLY A 81 1.61 9.24 -13.47
C GLY A 81 1.71 10.72 -13.13
N GLY A 82 0.61 11.40 -12.80
CA GLY A 82 0.71 12.81 -12.50
C GLY A 82 -0.59 13.50 -12.12
N SER A 83 -0.86 13.61 -10.81
CA SER A 83 -1.18 14.98 -10.34
C SER A 83 -0.02 15.88 -10.79
N ARG A 84 -0.19 17.20 -10.89
CA ARG A 84 0.88 18.18 -11.22
C ARG A 84 2.22 18.01 -10.45
N TRP A 85 2.27 17.10 -9.48
CA TRP A 85 3.36 16.72 -8.59
C TRP A 85 4.07 15.38 -8.91
N ASN A 86 3.57 14.54 -9.84
CA ASN A 86 4.11 13.18 -10.08
C ASN A 86 4.64 12.91 -11.50
N ALA A 87 4.55 13.87 -12.41
CA ALA A 87 5.03 13.72 -13.79
C ALA A 87 6.50 13.24 -13.84
N GLY A 88 6.73 12.09 -14.48
CA GLY A 88 8.07 11.52 -14.71
C GLY A 88 8.53 10.45 -13.70
N LYS A 89 7.69 10.01 -12.76
CA LYS A 89 8.04 8.88 -11.87
C LYS A 89 7.76 7.54 -12.54
N ASP A 90 8.77 6.67 -12.57
CA ASP A 90 8.58 5.26 -12.89
C ASP A 90 7.75 4.60 -11.78
N LEU A 91 6.55 4.16 -12.15
CA LEU A 91 5.59 3.53 -11.24
C LEU A 91 5.66 2.01 -11.27
N SER A 92 6.58 1.45 -12.08
CA SER A 92 6.80 0.01 -12.17
C SER A 92 7.06 -0.63 -10.80
N PHE A 93 6.64 -1.88 -10.66
CA PHE A 93 6.84 -2.68 -9.47
C PHE A 93 6.90 -4.16 -9.83
N VAL A 94 7.50 -4.95 -8.95
CA VAL A 94 7.49 -6.41 -9.04
C VAL A 94 6.20 -6.91 -8.37
N PRO A 95 5.28 -7.53 -9.13
CA PRO A 95 4.03 -8.03 -8.59
C PRO A 95 4.26 -9.27 -7.72
N LEU A 96 3.50 -9.37 -6.63
CA LEU A 96 3.52 -10.51 -5.73
C LEU A 96 2.12 -11.13 -5.65
N ARG A 97 2.03 -12.45 -5.50
CA ARG A 97 0.78 -13.09 -5.10
C ARG A 97 0.33 -12.48 -3.77
N PRO A 98 -0.96 -12.10 -3.62
CA PRO A 98 -1.50 -11.42 -2.44
C PRO A 98 -1.68 -12.36 -1.24
N ASP A 99 -0.67 -13.18 -0.93
CA ASP A 99 -0.71 -14.23 0.08
C ASP A 99 -0.09 -13.80 1.42
N ARG A 100 0.62 -12.66 1.43
CA ARG A 100 1.39 -12.20 2.60
C ARG A 100 0.71 -11.02 3.28
N VAL A 101 0.45 -11.16 4.59
CA VAL A 101 -0.10 -10.09 5.43
C VAL A 101 0.99 -9.49 6.33
N VAL A 102 1.01 -8.16 6.41
CA VAL A 102 1.86 -7.37 7.28
C VAL A 102 1.02 -6.50 8.20
N GLU A 103 1.34 -6.50 9.49
CA GLU A 103 0.83 -5.51 10.42
C GLU A 103 1.65 -4.22 10.28
N VAL A 104 0.95 -3.10 10.12
CA VAL A 104 1.52 -1.77 9.95
C VAL A 104 1.00 -0.79 10.98
N ARG A 105 1.87 0.15 11.33
CA ARG A 105 1.51 1.37 12.07
C ARG A 105 1.30 2.49 11.05
N TYR A 106 0.19 3.19 11.16
CA TYR A 106 -0.17 4.31 10.31
C TYR A 106 -0.76 5.42 11.18
N ASP A 107 -0.75 6.65 10.67
CA ASP A 107 -1.22 7.83 11.38
C ASP A 107 -2.74 7.98 11.20
N HIS A 108 -3.19 8.35 10.00
CA HIS A 108 -4.60 8.39 9.63
C HIS A 108 -4.80 8.17 8.12
N MET A 109 -6.06 7.93 7.76
CA MET A 109 -6.51 7.81 6.38
C MET A 109 -6.76 9.19 5.76
N GLU A 110 -6.46 9.31 4.46
CA GLU A 110 -6.88 10.40 3.58
C GLU A 110 -7.67 9.76 2.43
N GLY A 111 -9.01 9.86 2.52
CA GLY A 111 -9.90 9.06 1.68
C GLY A 111 -9.70 7.56 1.94
N GLN A 112 -9.34 6.80 0.91
CA GLN A 112 -9.14 5.35 0.98
C GLN A 112 -7.66 4.93 1.14
N ARG A 113 -6.75 5.85 1.47
CA ARG A 113 -5.32 5.57 1.55
C ARG A 113 -4.72 6.13 2.83
N PHE A 114 -3.57 5.60 3.25
CA PHE A 114 -2.77 6.21 4.29
C PHE A 114 -2.23 7.56 3.79
N ARG A 115 -2.41 8.62 4.57
CA ARG A 115 -1.86 9.95 4.24
C ARG A 115 -0.33 9.92 4.13
N HIS A 116 0.31 9.17 5.03
CA HIS A 116 1.75 9.01 5.11
C HIS A 116 2.16 7.56 4.90
N THR A 117 3.42 7.35 4.53
CA THR A 117 4.04 6.02 4.44
C THR A 117 3.86 5.27 5.77
N ALA A 118 3.31 4.07 5.70
CA ALA A 118 3.11 3.22 6.86
C ALA A 118 4.46 2.65 7.36
N GLN A 119 4.51 2.27 8.63
CA GLN A 119 5.68 1.64 9.23
C GLN A 119 5.44 0.14 9.40
N PHE A 120 6.43 -0.67 9.01
CA PHE A 120 6.42 -2.11 9.24
C PHE A 120 6.40 -2.40 10.75
N ASN A 121 5.45 -3.22 11.22
CA ASN A 121 5.48 -3.76 12.58
C ASN A 121 5.96 -5.21 12.59
N ARG A 122 5.19 -6.13 11.98
CA ARG A 122 5.52 -7.55 11.90
C ARG A 122 4.75 -8.26 10.78
N TRP A 123 5.25 -9.40 10.35
CA TRP A 123 4.47 -10.32 9.51
C TRP A 123 3.35 -10.97 10.31
N ARG A 124 2.21 -11.24 9.65
CA ARG A 124 1.03 -11.88 10.23
C ARG A 124 0.68 -13.18 9.49
N PRO A 125 1.48 -14.25 9.66
CA PRO A 125 1.19 -15.54 9.03
C PRO A 125 -0.09 -16.18 9.59
N ASP A 126 -0.56 -15.69 10.74
CA ASP A 126 -1.80 -16.06 11.40
C ASP A 126 -3.05 -15.42 10.78
N ARG A 127 -2.89 -14.49 9.82
CA ARG A 127 -3.99 -13.73 9.23
C ARG A 127 -4.26 -14.17 7.80
N GLU A 128 -5.53 -14.45 7.51
CA GLU A 128 -5.98 -14.70 6.14
C GLU A 128 -5.96 -13.39 5.34
N PRO A 129 -5.34 -13.34 4.14
CA PRO A 129 -5.27 -12.12 3.34
C PRO A 129 -6.64 -11.48 3.05
N ARG A 130 -7.65 -12.29 2.71
CA ARG A 130 -9.01 -11.82 2.42
C ARG A 130 -9.74 -11.20 3.61
N SER A 131 -9.28 -11.47 4.83
CA SER A 131 -9.81 -10.85 6.05
C SER A 131 -9.25 -9.45 6.32
N CYS A 132 -8.30 -8.97 5.51
CA CYS A 132 -7.72 -7.65 5.64
C CYS A 132 -8.58 -6.62 4.91
N THR A 133 -9.67 -6.16 5.55
CA THR A 133 -10.63 -5.21 4.96
C THR A 133 -10.52 -3.81 5.57
N TYR A 134 -11.26 -2.83 5.06
CA TYR A 134 -11.32 -1.47 5.64
C TYR A 134 -11.99 -1.41 7.02
N ASP A 135 -12.78 -2.43 7.41
CA ASP A 135 -13.52 -2.44 8.68
C ASP A 135 -12.61 -2.50 9.91
N GLN A 136 -11.35 -2.92 9.71
CA GLN A 136 -10.34 -2.93 10.76
C GLN A 136 -9.75 -1.55 11.08
N LEU A 137 -9.99 -0.55 10.22
CA LEU A 137 -9.41 0.77 10.35
C LEU A 137 -10.28 1.59 11.28
N ASP A 138 -9.68 2.15 12.34
CA ASP A 138 -10.36 3.13 13.18
C ASP A 138 -10.75 4.32 12.31
N ARG A 139 -12.06 4.51 12.13
CA ARG A 139 -12.59 5.75 11.59
C ARG A 139 -12.37 6.81 12.67
N PRO A 140 -11.64 7.90 12.41
CA PRO A 140 -11.62 9.01 13.36
C PRO A 140 -13.08 9.43 13.57
N VAL A 141 -13.51 9.45 14.83
CA VAL A 141 -14.77 10.08 15.21
C VAL A 141 -14.61 11.54 14.80
N THR A 142 -15.28 11.95 13.72
CA THR A 142 -15.42 13.37 13.40
C THR A 142 -16.15 14.01 14.56
N PHE A 143 -15.40 14.62 15.48
CA PHE A 143 -15.96 15.53 16.45
C PHE A 143 -16.51 16.74 15.66
N SER A 144 -17.76 17.10 15.89
CA SER A 144 -18.24 18.42 15.45
C SER A 144 -17.46 19.46 16.25
N LEU A 145 -17.08 20.58 15.63
CA LEU A 145 -16.45 21.69 16.37
C LEU A 145 -17.36 22.21 17.51
N ASP A 146 -18.67 21.96 17.44
CA ASP A 146 -19.64 22.26 18.50
C ASP A 146 -19.45 21.40 19.77
N ASP A 147 -18.81 20.23 19.67
CA ASP A 147 -18.57 19.35 20.82
C ASP A 147 -17.32 19.74 21.63
N ILE A 148 -16.48 20.61 21.07
CA ILE A 148 -15.17 20.98 21.65
C ILE A 148 -15.24 22.36 22.35
N VAL A 149 -16.22 23.20 22.02
CA VAL A 149 -16.39 24.52 22.63
C VAL A 149 -17.82 24.70 23.14
N PRO A 150 -18.11 24.47 24.44
CA PRO A 150 -19.37 24.92 25.02
C PRO A 150 -19.37 26.45 25.05
N GLY A 151 -20.15 27.10 24.17
CA GLY A 151 -20.45 28.54 24.31
C GLY A 151 -20.62 29.40 23.05
N LEU A 152 -20.65 28.84 21.83
CA LEU A 152 -21.02 29.62 20.64
C LEU A 152 -22.40 29.23 20.14
N CYS A 153 -23.43 29.79 20.77
CA CYS A 153 -24.71 30.02 20.11
C CYS A 153 -24.85 31.52 19.81
N PRO A 154 -25.55 31.88 18.73
CA PRO A 154 -25.61 33.24 18.17
C PRO A 154 -26.27 34.27 19.09
#